data_AF-K8EQH7-F1
#
_entry.id   AF-K8EQH7-F1
#
_cell.length_a   1.000
_cell.length_b   1.000
_cell.length_c   1.000
_cell.angle_alpha   90.00
_cell.angle_beta   90.00
_cell.angle_gamma   90.00
#
_symmetry.space_group_name_H-M   'P 1'
#
loop_
_entity.id
_entity.type
_entity.pdbx_description
1 polymer ?
#
loop_
_entity_poly.entity_id
_entity_poly.type
_entity_poly.pdbx_seq_one_letter_code
_entity_poly.pdbx_strand_id
1 'polypeptide(L)'
;MSGAQKRKKKKEKEAAVKEAVADMERLKLGPTKLWTGLVLHHKDVFVSHVISKLNRTDRYFFSRVNRESSGVLAYAGLKVSELRAMVHECTSISTLEWMWNNFPWGKKDDEGNVADQANFCYQVATTNKLGLLKWAREVKHCEWNEWTISWAAFKGNLEMLKYCFSNGCPYNEKDACELAAFKGHLDCLRFLFDKVKPSRDTERYAAIQAACGGHVDILKYFVEERKIHEEVKGVCVANAARFGHFDCLKYLIEEAKAPLDSWDVIAYARYHEHSECENYLLEKGYPEPTDEDYARFAKSQRE
;
A
#
# COMPACT_ATOMS: atom_id res chain seq x y z
N MET A 1 -1.89 61.86 -11.20
CA MET A 1 -2.38 61.06 -12.34
C MET A 1 -3.28 61.93 -13.21
N SER A 2 -3.01 62.00 -14.52
CA SER A 2 -3.84 62.78 -15.45
C SER A 2 -5.26 62.19 -15.56
N GLY A 3 -6.24 62.99 -15.99
CA GLY A 3 -7.62 62.55 -16.17
C GLY A 3 -7.75 61.32 -17.09
N ALA A 4 -6.85 61.18 -18.07
CA ALA A 4 -6.77 60.04 -18.96
C ALA A 4 -6.27 58.76 -18.24
N GLN A 5 -5.28 58.87 -17.35
CA GLN A 5 -4.78 57.74 -16.56
C GLN A 5 -5.82 57.23 -15.56
N LYS A 6 -6.59 58.12 -14.93
CA LYS A 6 -7.70 57.74 -14.05
C LYS A 6 -8.81 57.00 -14.82
N ARG A 7 -9.14 57.45 -16.04
CA ARG A 7 -10.13 56.78 -16.91
C ARG A 7 -9.65 55.39 -17.38
N LYS A 8 -8.37 55.24 -17.75
CA LYS A 8 -7.80 53.94 -18.14
C LYS A 8 -7.82 52.93 -16.99
N LYS A 9 -7.34 53.34 -15.81
CA LYS A 9 -7.33 52.48 -14.61
C LYS A 9 -8.74 52.09 -14.16
N LYS A 10 -9.74 52.98 -14.33
CA LYS A 10 -11.14 52.66 -14.06
C LYS A 10 -11.68 51.60 -15.04
N LYS A 11 -11.40 51.74 -16.33
CA LYS A 11 -11.80 50.74 -17.34
C LYS A 11 -11.13 49.38 -17.13
N GLU A 12 -9.85 49.35 -16.78
CA GLU A 12 -9.13 48.11 -16.46
C GLU A 12 -9.71 47.42 -15.22
N LYS A 13 -10.05 48.20 -14.19
CA LYS A 13 -10.69 47.67 -12.98
C LYS A 13 -12.10 47.16 -13.24
N GLU A 14 -12.88 47.85 -14.07
CA GLU A 14 -14.21 47.40 -14.51
C GLU A 14 -14.14 46.15 -15.40
N ALA A 15 -13.12 46.05 -16.27
CA ALA A 15 -12.87 44.85 -17.07
C ALA A 15 -12.48 43.67 -16.19
N ALA A 16 -11.55 43.85 -15.25
CA ALA A 16 -11.15 42.82 -14.29
C ALA A 16 -12.29 42.38 -13.38
N VAL A 17 -13.18 43.30 -12.97
CA VAL A 17 -14.39 42.95 -12.22
C VAL A 17 -15.38 42.19 -13.09
N LYS A 18 -15.58 42.57 -14.36
CA LYS A 18 -16.42 41.81 -15.29
C LYS A 18 -15.87 40.41 -15.58
N GLU A 19 -14.55 40.28 -15.72
CA GLU A 19 -13.86 39.01 -15.91
C GLU A 19 -13.97 38.13 -14.66
N ALA A 20 -13.75 38.68 -13.47
CA ALA A 20 -13.94 37.98 -12.20
C ALA A 20 -15.40 37.56 -11.98
N VAL A 21 -16.38 38.39 -12.36
CA VAL A 21 -17.80 38.03 -12.30
C VAL A 21 -18.14 36.97 -13.34
N ALA A 22 -17.58 37.04 -14.55
CA ALA A 22 -17.77 36.02 -15.58
C ALA A 22 -17.12 34.68 -15.20
N ASP A 23 -15.96 34.70 -14.54
CA ASP A 23 -15.32 33.50 -14.01
C ASP A 23 -16.06 32.95 -12.79
N MET A 24 -16.61 33.81 -11.93
CA MET A 24 -17.50 33.40 -10.84
C MET A 24 -18.81 32.81 -11.36
N GLU A 25 -19.35 33.32 -12.48
CA GLU A 25 -20.50 32.77 -13.20
C GLU A 25 -20.17 31.47 -13.96
N ARG A 26 -18.94 31.30 -14.46
CA ARG A 26 -18.45 30.03 -15.03
C ARG A 26 -18.21 28.96 -13.95
N LEU A 27 -17.78 29.39 -12.75
CA LEU A 27 -17.61 28.56 -11.56
C LEU A 27 -18.94 28.16 -10.91
N LYS A 28 -20.00 28.95 -11.13
CA LYS A 28 -21.38 28.45 -11.00
C LYS A 28 -21.60 27.47 -12.14
N LEU A 29 -21.19 26.22 -11.96
CA LEU A 29 -21.57 25.11 -12.84
C LEU A 29 -23.09 25.20 -13.07
N GLY A 30 -23.50 25.73 -14.22
CA GLY A 30 -24.89 25.64 -14.66
C GLY A 30 -25.31 24.17 -14.69
N PRO A 31 -26.61 23.87 -14.66
CA PRO A 31 -27.11 22.51 -14.54
C PRO A 31 -26.72 21.66 -15.77
N THR A 32 -25.54 21.05 -15.73
CA THR A 32 -25.15 20.05 -16.73
C THR A 32 -26.05 18.84 -16.55
N LYS A 33 -26.31 18.09 -17.64
CA LYS A 33 -27.07 16.82 -17.56
C LYS A 33 -26.52 15.85 -16.52
N LEU A 34 -25.21 15.93 -16.22
CA LEU A 34 -24.56 15.18 -15.15
C LEU A 34 -25.08 15.63 -13.77
N TRP A 35 -25.08 16.93 -13.50
CA TRP A 35 -25.47 17.50 -12.20
C TRP A 35 -26.97 17.44 -11.97
N THR A 36 -27.80 17.88 -12.91
CA THR A 36 -29.25 17.81 -12.77
C THR A 36 -29.78 16.41 -12.93
N GLY A 37 -29.33 15.66 -13.93
CA GLY A 37 -29.79 14.29 -14.15
C GLY A 37 -29.25 13.33 -13.09
N LEU A 38 -27.98 12.95 -13.23
CA LEU A 38 -27.41 11.84 -12.48
C LEU A 38 -27.25 12.12 -10.97
N VAL A 39 -26.73 13.30 -10.61
CA VAL A 39 -26.41 13.62 -9.20
C VAL A 39 -27.64 14.07 -8.41
N LEU A 40 -28.56 14.82 -9.03
CA LEU A 40 -29.72 15.38 -8.35
C LEU A 40 -31.02 14.56 -8.51
N HIS A 41 -31.39 14.19 -9.73
CA HIS A 41 -32.67 13.52 -10.02
C HIS A 41 -32.59 12.00 -9.97
N HIS A 42 -31.44 11.41 -10.30
CA HIS A 42 -31.22 9.96 -10.33
C HIS A 42 -30.18 9.51 -9.30
N LYS A 43 -30.35 9.95 -8.05
CA LYS A 43 -29.41 9.66 -6.95
C LYS A 43 -29.12 8.17 -6.81
N ASP A 44 -30.13 7.31 -6.92
CA ASP A 44 -29.97 5.86 -6.81
C ASP A 44 -29.01 5.29 -7.87
N VAL A 45 -29.03 5.84 -9.09
CA VAL A 45 -28.11 5.46 -10.17
C VAL A 45 -26.69 5.89 -9.83
N PHE A 46 -26.51 7.11 -9.30
CA PHE A 46 -25.20 7.60 -8.86
C PHE A 46 -24.64 6.75 -7.70
N VAL A 47 -25.47 6.44 -6.69
CA VAL A 47 -25.06 5.62 -5.55
C VAL A 47 -24.66 4.22 -5.99
N SER A 48 -25.48 3.58 -6.82
CA SER A 48 -25.26 2.18 -7.23
C SER A 48 -24.08 2.02 -8.18
N HIS A 49 -23.89 2.96 -9.12
CA HIS A 49 -22.95 2.78 -10.24
C HIS A 49 -21.72 3.68 -10.22
N VAL A 50 -21.73 4.78 -9.46
CA VAL A 50 -20.63 5.76 -9.40
C VAL A 50 -19.91 5.73 -8.06
N ILE A 51 -20.63 5.81 -6.93
CA ILE A 51 -19.99 5.88 -5.60
C ILE A 51 -19.08 4.68 -5.32
N SER A 52 -19.47 3.49 -5.74
CA SER A 52 -18.68 2.26 -5.60
C SER A 52 -17.32 2.31 -6.32
N LYS A 53 -17.17 3.19 -7.31
CA LYS A 53 -15.92 3.39 -8.07
C LYS A 53 -15.04 4.51 -7.52
N LEU A 54 -15.56 5.33 -6.61
CA LEU A 54 -14.83 6.44 -6.00
C LEU A 54 -14.15 5.97 -4.72
N ASN A 55 -12.84 6.24 -4.58
CA ASN A 55 -12.13 6.01 -3.32
C ASN A 55 -12.46 7.11 -2.29
N ARG A 56 -11.84 7.05 -1.09
CA ARG A 56 -12.15 8.01 -0.01
C ARG A 56 -11.75 9.44 -0.39
N THR A 57 -10.60 9.60 -1.02
CA THR A 57 -10.07 10.89 -1.51
C THR A 57 -10.93 11.49 -2.61
N ASP A 58 -11.39 10.67 -3.57
CA ASP A 58 -12.33 11.10 -4.63
C ASP A 58 -13.63 11.61 -4.01
N ARG A 59 -14.19 10.87 -3.04
CA ARG A 59 -15.41 11.27 -2.31
C ARG A 59 -15.19 12.55 -1.52
N TYR A 60 -14.01 12.74 -0.92
CA TYR A 60 -13.64 13.97 -0.22
C TYR A 60 -13.60 15.17 -1.17
N PHE A 61 -12.94 15.07 -2.32
CA PHE A 61 -12.93 16.15 -3.29
C PHE A 61 -14.32 16.42 -3.84
N PHE A 62 -15.08 15.36 -4.15
CA PHE A 62 -16.45 15.47 -4.63
C PHE A 62 -17.35 16.20 -3.61
N SER A 63 -17.25 15.88 -2.32
CA SER A 63 -18.05 16.55 -1.28
C SER A 63 -17.78 18.05 -1.18
N ARG A 64 -16.59 18.49 -1.59
CA ARG A 64 -16.18 19.90 -1.58
C ARG A 64 -16.60 20.70 -2.80
N VAL A 65 -17.16 20.06 -3.83
CA VAL A 65 -17.57 20.76 -5.06
C VAL A 65 -18.74 21.71 -4.79
N ASN A 66 -19.82 21.20 -4.18
CA ASN A 66 -21.02 21.98 -3.82
C ASN A 66 -21.93 21.19 -2.85
N ARG A 67 -23.03 21.82 -2.43
CA ARG A 67 -23.98 21.24 -1.46
C ARG A 67 -24.67 19.99 -2.00
N GLU A 68 -24.93 19.95 -3.31
CA GLU A 68 -25.58 18.85 -4.01
C GLU A 68 -24.71 17.58 -3.99
N SER A 69 -23.40 17.76 -4.24
CA SER A 69 -22.39 16.69 -4.18
C SER A 69 -22.27 16.11 -2.77
N SER A 70 -22.21 16.99 -1.76
CA SER A 70 -22.27 16.56 -0.36
C SER A 70 -23.59 15.87 -0.03
N GLY A 71 -24.71 16.35 -0.59
CA GLY A 71 -26.04 15.83 -0.34
C GLY A 71 -26.24 14.41 -0.89
N VAL A 72 -25.71 14.10 -2.08
CA VAL A 72 -25.82 12.74 -2.64
C VAL A 72 -24.93 11.73 -1.87
N LEU A 73 -23.78 12.17 -1.34
CA LEU A 73 -22.96 11.32 -0.47
C LEU A 73 -23.66 11.04 0.86
N ALA A 74 -24.30 12.05 1.46
CA ALA A 74 -25.09 11.86 2.67
C ALA A 74 -26.31 10.95 2.42
N TYR A 75 -26.97 11.08 1.26
CA TYR A 75 -28.05 10.20 0.83
C TYR A 75 -27.59 8.73 0.73
N ALA A 76 -26.36 8.51 0.28
CA ALA A 76 -25.73 7.19 0.24
C ALA A 76 -25.27 6.67 1.62
N GLY A 77 -25.61 7.36 2.71
CA GLY A 77 -25.26 6.97 4.08
C GLY A 77 -23.84 7.35 4.51
N LEU A 78 -23.09 8.12 3.70
CA LEU A 78 -21.75 8.56 4.09
C LEU A 78 -21.80 9.75 5.03
N LYS A 79 -21.03 9.68 6.12
CA LYS A 79 -20.76 10.83 6.99
C LYS A 79 -19.72 11.75 6.34
N VAL A 80 -20.20 12.77 5.63
CA VAL A 80 -19.35 13.70 4.88
C VAL A 80 -18.32 14.41 5.77
N SER A 81 -18.65 14.69 7.03
CA SER A 81 -17.74 15.33 7.99
C SER A 81 -16.53 14.47 8.38
N GLU A 82 -16.59 13.15 8.18
CA GLU A 82 -15.52 12.20 8.49
C GLU A 82 -14.66 11.86 7.25
N LEU A 83 -15.00 12.40 6.08
CA LEU A 83 -14.21 12.22 4.86
C LEU A 83 -12.87 12.96 4.98
N ARG A 84 -11.81 12.28 4.59
CA ARG A 84 -10.44 12.80 4.59
C ARG A 84 -9.76 12.36 3.30
N ALA A 85 -8.95 13.22 2.72
CA ALA A 85 -8.06 12.86 1.61
C ALA A 85 -6.80 12.19 2.15
N MET A 86 -6.30 11.19 1.43
CA MET A 86 -5.14 10.39 1.77
C MET A 86 -4.09 10.48 0.67
N VAL A 87 -2.81 10.60 1.04
CA VAL A 87 -1.72 10.72 0.06
C VAL A 87 -1.60 9.46 -0.79
N HIS A 88 -1.74 8.29 -0.18
CA HIS A 88 -1.64 6.99 -0.87
C HIS A 88 -2.75 6.72 -1.89
N GLU A 89 -3.86 7.45 -1.84
CA GLU A 89 -4.96 7.38 -2.83
C GLU A 89 -4.81 8.41 -3.96
N CYS A 90 -3.81 9.30 -3.90
CA CYS A 90 -3.61 10.31 -4.93
C CYS A 90 -3.29 9.67 -6.28
N THR A 91 -4.04 10.06 -7.31
CA THR A 91 -3.92 9.46 -8.64
C THR A 91 -3.19 10.33 -9.66
N SER A 92 -3.05 11.63 -9.39
CA SER A 92 -2.47 12.63 -10.28
C SER A 92 -1.57 13.62 -9.53
N ILE A 93 -0.72 14.34 -10.29
CA ILE A 93 0.08 15.44 -9.74
C ILE A 93 -0.83 16.51 -9.12
N SER A 94 -1.96 16.84 -9.73
CA SER A 94 -2.88 17.86 -9.19
C SER A 94 -3.48 17.47 -7.84
N THR A 95 -3.90 16.20 -7.68
CA THR A 95 -4.37 15.70 -6.37
C THR A 95 -3.25 15.72 -5.34
N LEU A 96 -2.03 15.37 -5.74
CA LEU A 96 -0.89 15.32 -4.84
C LEU A 96 -0.38 16.71 -4.46
N GLU A 97 -0.43 17.67 -5.39
CA GLU A 97 -0.10 19.08 -5.15
C GLU A 97 -1.11 19.71 -4.19
N TRP A 98 -2.39 19.40 -4.37
CA TRP A 98 -3.41 19.79 -3.39
C TRP A 98 -3.10 19.21 -2.02
N MET A 99 -2.75 17.91 -1.95
CA MET A 99 -2.37 17.25 -0.70
C MET A 99 -1.17 17.91 -0.05
N TRP A 100 -0.10 18.20 -0.81
CA TRP A 100 1.09 18.88 -0.30
C TRP A 100 0.75 20.22 0.38
N ASN A 101 -0.11 21.02 -0.26
CA ASN A 101 -0.52 22.33 0.25
C ASN A 101 -1.46 22.27 1.46
N ASN A 102 -2.17 21.15 1.64
CA ASN A 102 -3.15 20.96 2.72
C ASN A 102 -2.71 19.87 3.72
N PHE A 103 -1.46 19.41 3.61
CA PHE A 103 -0.95 18.35 4.46
C PHE A 103 -0.84 18.86 5.90
N PRO A 104 -1.17 18.05 6.91
CA PRO A 104 -1.13 18.46 8.31
C PRO A 104 0.30 18.53 8.88
N TRP A 105 1.18 19.31 8.24
CA TRP A 105 2.60 19.40 8.59
C TRP A 105 2.83 19.63 10.09
N GLY A 106 3.68 18.79 10.69
CA GLY A 106 4.05 18.85 12.11
C GLY A 106 3.01 18.32 13.09
N LYS A 107 1.81 17.91 12.64
CA LYS A 107 0.83 17.25 13.51
C LYS A 107 1.23 15.79 13.75
N LYS A 108 0.85 15.26 14.91
CA LYS A 108 0.99 13.84 15.22
C LYS A 108 -0.29 13.10 14.91
N ASP A 109 -0.17 11.86 14.43
CA ASP A 109 -1.27 10.92 14.37
C ASP A 109 -1.51 10.26 15.74
N ASP A 110 -2.50 9.36 15.80
CA ASP A 110 -2.88 8.66 17.03
C ASP A 110 -1.77 7.70 17.51
N GLU A 111 -0.84 7.33 16.63
CA GLU A 111 0.34 6.50 16.92
C GLU A 111 1.56 7.33 17.35
N GLY A 112 1.43 8.66 17.32
CA GLY A 112 2.48 9.60 17.70
C GLY A 112 3.47 9.95 16.57
N ASN A 113 3.27 9.44 15.36
CA ASN A 113 4.11 9.73 14.20
C ASN A 113 3.89 11.18 13.75
N VAL A 114 4.97 11.89 13.47
CA VAL A 114 4.91 13.28 13.00
C VAL A 114 4.66 13.29 11.49
N ALA A 115 3.70 14.09 11.05
CA ALA A 115 3.45 14.39 9.65
C ALA A 115 4.56 15.31 9.11
N ASP A 116 5.69 14.70 8.75
CA ASP A 116 6.85 15.35 8.14
C ASP A 116 7.02 14.98 6.65
N GLN A 117 8.06 15.51 6.02
CA GLN A 117 8.32 15.29 4.59
C GLN A 117 8.64 13.83 4.27
N ALA A 118 9.42 13.16 5.12
CA ALA A 118 9.73 11.75 4.94
C ALA A 118 8.46 10.88 5.01
N ASN A 119 7.57 11.21 5.95
CA ASN A 119 6.24 10.61 6.07
C ASN A 119 5.41 10.80 4.80
N PHE A 120 5.33 12.04 4.32
CA PHE A 120 4.65 12.35 3.07
C PHE A 120 5.24 11.56 1.90
N CYS A 121 6.56 11.50 1.78
CA CYS A 121 7.25 10.88 0.65
C CYS A 121 7.04 9.36 0.60
N TYR A 122 7.12 8.64 1.73
CA TYR A 122 6.84 7.21 1.71
C TYR A 122 5.35 6.95 1.42
N GLN A 123 4.43 7.81 1.88
CA GLN A 123 3.02 7.71 1.49
C GLN A 123 2.85 7.89 -0.02
N VAL A 124 3.62 8.77 -0.66
CA VAL A 124 3.65 8.87 -2.13
C VAL A 124 4.16 7.58 -2.77
N ALA A 125 5.19 6.93 -2.23
CA ALA A 125 5.66 5.64 -2.74
C ALA A 125 4.56 4.55 -2.68
N THR A 126 3.71 4.57 -1.64
CA THR A 126 2.60 3.61 -1.52
C THR A 126 1.53 3.74 -2.62
N THR A 127 1.46 4.88 -3.32
CA THR A 127 0.59 5.06 -4.51
C THR A 127 1.02 4.15 -5.67
N ASN A 128 2.23 3.59 -5.60
CA ASN A 128 2.85 2.77 -6.63
C ASN A 128 3.06 3.51 -7.97
N LYS A 129 3.17 4.85 -7.94
CA LYS A 129 3.34 5.68 -9.13
C LYS A 129 4.67 6.40 -9.12
N LEU A 130 5.64 5.89 -9.89
CA LEU A 130 6.98 6.51 -10.02
C LEU A 130 6.91 8.00 -10.41
N GLY A 131 5.98 8.38 -11.30
CA GLY A 131 5.82 9.78 -11.69
C GLY A 131 5.45 10.71 -10.52
N LEU A 132 4.65 10.22 -9.55
CA LEU A 132 4.31 10.99 -8.36
C LEU A 132 5.49 11.08 -7.38
N LEU A 133 6.24 10.00 -7.23
CA LEU A 133 7.45 10.01 -6.40
C LEU A 133 8.52 10.95 -6.97
N LYS A 134 8.74 10.93 -8.28
CA LYS A 134 9.62 11.88 -8.98
C LYS A 134 9.16 13.32 -8.77
N TRP A 135 7.87 13.60 -8.91
CA TRP A 135 7.36 14.94 -8.61
C TRP A 135 7.66 15.37 -7.17
N ALA A 136 7.42 14.50 -6.18
CA ALA A 136 7.69 14.85 -4.78
C ALA A 136 9.18 15.15 -4.55
N ARG A 137 10.08 14.36 -5.13
CA ARG A 137 11.54 14.48 -4.95
C ARG A 137 12.17 15.58 -5.77
N GLU A 138 11.83 15.68 -7.05
CA GLU A 138 12.49 16.57 -8.01
C GLU A 138 11.87 17.98 -8.01
N VAL A 139 10.55 18.09 -7.79
CA VAL A 139 9.83 19.38 -7.84
C VAL A 139 9.65 20.01 -6.46
N LYS A 140 9.29 19.22 -5.45
CA LYS A 140 9.07 19.73 -4.08
C LYS A 140 10.29 19.59 -3.17
N HIS A 141 11.35 18.92 -3.63
CA HIS A 141 12.53 18.59 -2.82
C HIS A 141 12.17 17.89 -1.49
N CYS A 142 11.07 17.13 -1.51
CA CYS A 142 10.50 16.48 -0.34
C CYS A 142 11.47 15.44 0.21
N GLU A 143 11.91 15.55 1.47
CA GLU A 143 12.79 14.57 2.12
C GLU A 143 12.21 13.15 2.12
N TRP A 144 13.08 12.14 2.18
CA TRP A 144 12.70 10.72 2.21
C TRP A 144 13.53 9.94 3.22
N ASN A 145 13.03 8.78 3.61
CA ASN A 145 13.67 7.82 4.50
C ASN A 145 13.55 6.40 3.95
N GLU A 146 14.07 5.44 4.71
CA GLU A 146 14.09 4.01 4.39
C GLU A 146 12.71 3.41 4.10
N TRP A 147 11.64 3.97 4.65
CA TRP A 147 10.28 3.51 4.34
C TRP A 147 9.91 3.71 2.88
N THR A 148 10.47 4.71 2.21
CA THR A 148 10.18 4.98 0.79
C THR A 148 10.59 3.81 -0.09
N ILE A 149 11.78 3.24 0.15
CA ILE A 149 12.25 2.09 -0.63
C ILE A 149 11.61 0.78 -0.18
N SER A 150 11.35 0.63 1.13
CA SER A 150 10.62 -0.52 1.68
C SER A 150 9.21 -0.64 1.06
N TRP A 151 8.51 0.48 0.88
CA TRP A 151 7.22 0.50 0.20
C TRP A 151 7.33 0.26 -1.30
N ALA A 152 8.38 0.73 -1.97
CA ALA A 152 8.62 0.39 -3.38
C ALA A 152 8.82 -1.13 -3.57
N ALA A 153 9.56 -1.76 -2.64
CA ALA A 153 9.77 -3.21 -2.58
C ALA A 153 8.46 -3.96 -2.30
N PHE A 154 7.69 -3.53 -1.31
CA PHE A 154 6.38 -4.10 -0.97
C PHE A 154 5.36 -4.00 -2.11
N LYS A 155 5.43 -2.95 -2.93
CA LYS A 155 4.53 -2.76 -4.08
C LYS A 155 5.02 -3.45 -5.35
N GLY A 156 6.21 -4.05 -5.32
CA GLY A 156 6.80 -4.77 -6.45
C GLY A 156 7.20 -3.86 -7.61
N ASN A 157 7.42 -2.57 -7.34
CA ASN A 157 7.75 -1.61 -8.40
C ASN A 157 9.26 -1.52 -8.58
N LEU A 158 9.78 -2.40 -9.43
CA LEU A 158 11.21 -2.48 -9.71
C LEU A 158 11.79 -1.15 -10.21
N GLU A 159 11.07 -0.41 -11.06
CA GLU A 159 11.53 0.87 -11.59
C GLU A 159 11.59 1.96 -10.50
N MET A 160 10.62 1.95 -9.57
CA MET A 160 10.67 2.82 -8.39
C MET A 160 11.82 2.44 -7.46
N LEU A 161 12.07 1.15 -7.26
CA LEU A 161 13.21 0.63 -6.50
C LEU A 161 14.54 1.09 -7.08
N LYS A 162 14.74 0.91 -8.40
CA LYS A 162 15.92 1.40 -9.13
C LYS A 162 16.10 2.90 -8.98
N TYR A 163 15.00 3.67 -9.08
CA TYR A 163 15.03 5.11 -8.90
C TYR A 163 15.47 5.50 -7.49
N CYS A 164 14.92 4.86 -6.45
CA CYS A 164 15.32 5.10 -5.05
C CYS A 164 16.82 4.85 -4.84
N PHE A 165 17.36 3.72 -5.30
CA PHE A 165 18.80 3.44 -5.21
C PHE A 165 19.66 4.45 -5.96
N SER A 166 19.29 4.76 -7.21
CA SER A 166 20.09 5.64 -8.08
C SER A 166 20.20 7.07 -7.53
N ASN A 167 19.28 7.47 -6.66
CA ASN A 167 19.21 8.80 -6.08
C ASN A 167 19.61 8.83 -4.58
N GLY A 168 20.16 7.74 -4.05
CA GLY A 168 20.65 7.69 -2.67
C GLY A 168 19.54 7.76 -1.62
N CYS A 169 18.38 7.15 -1.89
CA CYS A 169 17.38 6.92 -0.85
C CYS A 169 17.99 6.07 0.27
N PRO A 170 17.87 6.48 1.55
CA PRO A 170 18.19 5.60 2.67
C PRO A 170 17.43 4.29 2.55
N TYR A 171 18.00 3.20 3.06
CA TYR A 171 17.36 1.89 3.02
C TYR A 171 17.71 1.06 4.25
N ASN A 172 16.74 0.27 4.70
CA ASN A 172 16.96 -0.85 5.60
C ASN A 172 16.96 -2.12 4.75
N GLU A 173 18.10 -2.79 4.70
CA GLU A 173 18.29 -4.01 3.90
C GLU A 173 17.27 -5.09 4.26
N LYS A 174 17.08 -5.33 5.56
CA LYS A 174 16.21 -6.37 6.09
C LYS A 174 14.76 -6.10 5.69
N ASP A 175 14.26 -4.89 5.98
CA ASP A 175 12.87 -4.53 5.69
C ASP A 175 12.57 -4.60 4.19
N ALA A 176 13.45 -4.05 3.33
CA ALA A 176 13.22 -4.05 1.89
C ALA A 176 13.18 -5.48 1.31
N CYS A 177 14.09 -6.36 1.74
CA CYS A 177 14.14 -7.74 1.27
C CYS A 177 12.96 -8.56 1.78
N GLU A 178 12.63 -8.43 3.07
CA GLU A 178 11.50 -9.13 3.69
C GLU A 178 10.17 -8.75 3.06
N LEU A 179 9.92 -7.46 2.84
CA LEU A 179 8.68 -6.97 2.24
C LEU A 179 8.53 -7.39 0.78
N ALA A 180 9.62 -7.40 0.00
CA ALA A 180 9.61 -7.92 -1.37
C ALA A 180 9.29 -9.42 -1.39
N ALA A 181 9.90 -10.19 -0.49
CA ALA A 181 9.69 -11.63 -0.40
C ALA A 181 8.27 -11.96 0.08
N PHE A 182 7.77 -11.29 1.11
CA PHE A 182 6.40 -11.45 1.62
C PHE A 182 5.32 -11.18 0.57
N LYS A 183 5.59 -10.25 -0.37
CA LYS A 183 4.66 -9.88 -1.44
C LYS A 183 4.89 -10.58 -2.78
N GLY A 184 5.84 -11.50 -2.86
CA GLY A 184 6.02 -12.32 -4.06
C GLY A 184 6.69 -11.58 -5.20
N HIS A 185 7.53 -10.58 -4.88
CA HIS A 185 8.18 -9.73 -5.88
C HIS A 185 9.61 -10.21 -6.13
N LEU A 186 9.76 -11.36 -6.79
CA LEU A 186 11.05 -12.00 -7.06
C LEU A 186 12.02 -11.09 -7.81
N ASP A 187 11.56 -10.33 -8.81
CA ASP A 187 12.41 -9.40 -9.57
C ASP A 187 12.97 -8.28 -8.69
N CYS A 188 12.16 -7.76 -7.77
CA CYS A 188 12.59 -6.76 -6.79
C CYS A 188 13.60 -7.38 -5.81
N LEU A 189 13.35 -8.59 -5.33
CA LEU A 189 14.23 -9.31 -4.42
C LEU A 189 15.60 -9.59 -5.06
N ARG A 190 15.62 -10.07 -6.32
CA ARG A 190 16.86 -10.29 -7.09
C ARG A 190 17.64 -9.00 -7.28
N PHE A 191 16.96 -7.91 -7.65
CA PHE A 191 17.58 -6.60 -7.77
C PHE A 191 18.17 -6.12 -6.44
N LEU A 192 17.42 -6.26 -5.34
CA LEU A 192 17.90 -5.93 -4.00
C LEU A 192 19.15 -6.74 -3.68
N PHE A 193 19.13 -8.06 -3.87
CA PHE A 193 20.25 -8.94 -3.55
C PHE A 193 21.52 -8.62 -4.33
N ASP A 194 21.38 -8.21 -5.60
CA ASP A 194 22.51 -7.75 -6.42
C ASP A 194 23.13 -6.46 -5.87
N LYS A 195 22.31 -5.50 -5.43
CA LYS A 195 22.77 -4.18 -4.97
C LYS A 195 23.27 -4.17 -3.54
N VAL A 196 22.56 -4.82 -2.62
CA VAL A 196 22.84 -4.73 -1.19
C VAL A 196 23.76 -5.85 -0.70
N LYS A 197 23.86 -6.98 -1.43
CA LYS A 197 24.60 -8.17 -1.03
C LYS A 197 24.28 -8.58 0.41
N PRO A 198 23.04 -9.06 0.66
CA PRO A 198 22.49 -9.14 2.00
C PRO A 198 23.22 -10.14 2.88
N SER A 199 23.10 -9.95 4.19
CA SER A 199 23.59 -10.91 5.17
C SER A 199 22.84 -12.25 5.08
N ARG A 200 23.45 -13.33 5.60
CA ARG A 200 22.78 -14.64 5.68
C ARG A 200 21.54 -14.61 6.56
N ASP A 201 21.52 -13.76 7.58
CA ASP A 201 20.33 -13.56 8.41
C ASP A 201 19.20 -12.91 7.61
N THR A 202 19.50 -11.88 6.83
CA THR A 202 18.53 -11.24 5.93
C THR A 202 17.96 -12.24 4.92
N GLU A 203 18.81 -13.08 4.31
CA GLU A 203 18.36 -14.15 3.41
C GLU A 203 17.43 -15.15 4.10
N ARG A 204 17.79 -15.57 5.32
CA ARG A 204 16.98 -16.46 6.14
C ARG A 204 15.60 -15.86 6.40
N TYR A 205 15.53 -14.62 6.84
CA TYR A 205 14.24 -13.97 7.11
C TYR A 205 13.42 -13.75 5.83
N ALA A 206 14.05 -13.34 4.73
CA ALA A 206 13.35 -13.20 3.45
C ALA A 206 12.76 -14.54 2.95
N ALA A 207 13.47 -15.67 3.13
CA ALA A 207 12.94 -16.99 2.80
C ALA A 207 11.72 -17.36 3.67
N ILE A 208 11.77 -17.08 4.97
CA ILE A 208 10.64 -17.28 5.88
C ILE A 208 9.44 -16.43 5.45
N GLN A 209 9.66 -15.16 5.11
CA GLN A 209 8.59 -14.27 4.65
C GLN A 209 7.98 -14.73 3.31
N ALA A 210 8.77 -15.31 2.41
CA ALA A 210 8.25 -15.91 1.19
C ALA A 210 7.32 -17.10 1.49
N ALA A 211 7.66 -17.93 2.48
CA ALA A 211 6.79 -19.01 2.95
C ALA A 211 5.51 -18.48 3.61
N CYS A 212 5.59 -17.41 4.43
CA CYS A 212 4.42 -16.74 5.00
C CYS A 212 3.50 -16.13 3.92
N GLY A 213 4.08 -15.68 2.81
CA GLY A 213 3.37 -15.08 1.69
C GLY A 213 2.84 -16.07 0.64
N GLY A 214 3.28 -17.34 0.69
CA GLY A 214 2.86 -18.38 -0.26
C GLY A 214 3.61 -18.38 -1.59
N HIS A 215 4.83 -17.83 -1.64
CA HIS A 215 5.55 -17.59 -2.90
C HIS A 215 6.55 -18.70 -3.23
N VAL A 216 6.08 -19.76 -3.88
CA VAL A 216 6.88 -20.94 -4.26
C VAL A 216 8.06 -20.59 -5.16
N ASP A 217 7.90 -19.66 -6.09
CA ASP A 217 8.95 -19.18 -7.00
C ASP A 217 10.13 -18.55 -6.25
N ILE A 218 9.85 -17.79 -5.20
CA ILE A 218 10.87 -17.22 -4.31
C ILE A 218 11.52 -18.31 -3.46
N LEU A 219 10.75 -19.28 -2.96
CA LEU A 219 11.33 -20.43 -2.24
C LEU A 219 12.25 -21.27 -3.13
N LYS A 220 11.90 -21.46 -4.41
CA LYS A 220 12.79 -22.08 -5.42
C LYS A 220 14.09 -21.31 -5.57
N TYR A 221 14.00 -20.00 -5.75
CA TYR A 221 15.18 -19.13 -5.79
C TYR A 221 16.07 -19.29 -4.55
N PHE A 222 15.50 -19.35 -3.35
CA PHE A 222 16.29 -19.54 -2.12
C PHE A 222 16.93 -20.93 -1.99
N VAL A 223 16.20 -21.99 -2.33
CA VAL A 223 16.69 -23.37 -2.21
C VAL A 223 17.71 -23.70 -3.30
N GLU A 224 17.41 -23.38 -4.55
CA GLU A 224 18.20 -23.78 -5.71
C GLU A 224 19.40 -22.86 -5.95
N GLU A 225 19.19 -21.54 -5.89
CA GLU A 225 20.24 -20.56 -6.22
C GLU A 225 21.01 -20.09 -4.98
N ARG A 226 20.31 -19.75 -3.87
CA ARG A 226 20.96 -19.21 -2.65
C ARG A 226 21.48 -20.28 -1.68
N LYS A 227 20.97 -21.52 -1.82
CA LYS A 227 21.35 -22.69 -1.00
C LYS A 227 21.20 -22.43 0.51
N ILE A 228 19.99 -22.06 0.93
CA ILE A 228 19.67 -21.85 2.36
C ILE A 228 19.87 -23.14 3.19
N HIS A 229 20.19 -22.98 4.47
CA HIS A 229 20.40 -24.09 5.41
C HIS A 229 19.11 -24.90 5.64
N GLU A 230 19.27 -26.20 5.92
CA GLU A 230 18.16 -27.13 6.18
C GLU A 230 17.24 -26.67 7.32
N GLU A 231 17.80 -26.07 8.38
CA GLU A 231 17.04 -25.50 9.49
C GLU A 231 16.05 -24.43 9.01
N VAL A 232 16.47 -23.58 8.05
CA VAL A 232 15.60 -22.54 7.48
C VAL A 232 14.46 -23.17 6.69
N LYS A 233 14.70 -24.29 6.00
CA LYS A 233 13.64 -25.01 5.27
C LYS A 233 12.56 -25.54 6.23
N GLY A 234 12.95 -26.11 7.37
CA GLY A 234 12.01 -26.55 8.41
C GLY A 234 11.15 -25.40 8.93
N VAL A 235 11.76 -24.24 9.21
CA VAL A 235 11.01 -23.03 9.61
C VAL A 235 10.07 -22.55 8.51
N CYS A 236 10.47 -22.64 7.24
CA CYS A 236 9.60 -22.31 6.10
C CYS A 236 8.40 -23.26 6.00
N VAL A 237 8.60 -24.56 6.27
CA VAL A 237 7.50 -25.55 6.32
C VAL A 237 6.49 -25.18 7.42
N ALA A 238 6.96 -24.88 8.63
CA ALA A 238 6.08 -24.46 9.74
C ALA A 238 5.25 -23.22 9.39
N ASN A 239 5.86 -22.21 8.74
CA ASN A 239 5.15 -21.00 8.34
C ASN A 239 4.19 -21.24 7.18
N ALA A 240 4.56 -22.06 6.19
CA ALA A 240 3.65 -22.43 5.11
C ALA A 240 2.41 -23.16 5.66
N ALA A 241 2.57 -24.05 6.64
CA ALA A 241 1.47 -24.71 7.33
C ALA A 241 0.60 -23.73 8.12
N ARG A 242 1.22 -22.79 8.85
CA ARG A 242 0.54 -21.76 9.64
C ARG A 242 -0.37 -20.85 8.83
N PHE A 243 0.04 -20.50 7.61
CA PHE A 243 -0.70 -19.59 6.73
C PHE A 243 -1.49 -20.31 5.63
N GLY A 244 -1.49 -21.64 5.61
CA GLY A 244 -2.30 -22.45 4.69
C GLY A 244 -1.76 -22.52 3.26
N HIS A 245 -0.45 -22.33 3.07
CA HIS A 245 0.18 -22.31 1.74
C HIS A 245 0.58 -23.72 1.30
N PHE A 246 -0.41 -24.49 0.84
CA PHE A 246 -0.26 -25.89 0.44
C PHE A 246 0.83 -26.11 -0.62
N ASP A 247 0.88 -25.28 -1.67
CA ASP A 247 1.89 -25.42 -2.74
C ASP A 247 3.32 -25.24 -2.22
N CYS A 248 3.52 -24.35 -1.23
CA CYS A 248 4.81 -24.17 -0.56
C CYS A 248 5.20 -25.41 0.24
N LEU A 249 4.26 -26.01 0.99
CA LEU A 249 4.50 -27.25 1.72
C LEU A 249 4.90 -28.39 0.79
N LYS A 250 4.15 -28.55 -0.30
CA LYS A 250 4.42 -29.59 -1.29
C LYS A 250 5.84 -29.46 -1.86
N TYR A 251 6.20 -28.26 -2.32
CA TYR A 251 7.53 -27.97 -2.82
C TYR A 251 8.63 -28.22 -1.77
N LEU A 252 8.46 -27.71 -0.55
CA LEU A 252 9.48 -27.80 0.49
C LEU A 252 9.73 -29.25 0.95
N ILE A 253 8.67 -30.07 1.03
CA ILE A 253 8.76 -31.45 1.49
C ILE A 253 9.24 -32.38 0.37
N GLU A 254 8.67 -32.28 -0.84
CA GLU A 254 8.94 -33.24 -1.92
C GLU A 254 10.22 -32.90 -2.70
N GLU A 255 10.40 -31.63 -3.06
CA GLU A 255 11.52 -31.20 -3.91
C GLU A 255 12.71 -30.70 -3.07
N ALA A 256 12.45 -29.82 -2.10
CA ALA A 256 13.52 -29.25 -1.27
C ALA A 256 14.01 -30.17 -0.15
N LYS A 257 13.31 -31.29 0.10
CA LYS A 257 13.61 -32.31 1.12
C LYS A 257 13.84 -31.72 2.51
N ALA A 258 12.99 -30.76 2.90
CA ALA A 258 13.03 -30.16 4.22
C ALA A 258 12.93 -31.23 5.34
N PRO A 259 13.56 -31.00 6.50
CA PRO A 259 13.49 -31.94 7.62
C PRO A 259 12.04 -32.13 8.11
N LEU A 260 11.70 -33.39 8.40
CA LEU A 260 10.39 -33.83 8.90
C LEU A 260 10.47 -34.08 10.41
N ASP A 261 10.58 -33.04 11.24
CA ASP A 261 11.02 -33.25 12.63
C ASP A 261 10.09 -32.72 13.72
N SER A 262 9.11 -31.87 13.42
CA SER A 262 8.39 -31.16 14.48
C SER A 262 6.86 -31.25 14.40
N TRP A 263 6.25 -31.64 15.52
CA TRP A 263 4.80 -31.81 15.68
C TRP A 263 4.05 -30.48 15.65
N ASP A 264 4.75 -29.39 15.96
CA ASP A 264 4.21 -28.03 15.96
C ASP A 264 3.71 -27.62 14.56
N VAL A 265 4.28 -28.17 13.49
CA VAL A 265 3.83 -27.93 12.11
C VAL A 265 2.38 -28.36 11.91
N ILE A 266 2.00 -29.54 12.42
CA ILE A 266 0.60 -30.01 12.40
C ILE A 266 -0.25 -29.12 13.32
N ALA A 267 0.25 -28.77 14.51
CA ALA A 267 -0.47 -27.90 15.43
C ALA A 267 -0.79 -26.52 14.82
N TYR A 268 0.14 -25.93 14.05
CA TYR A 268 -0.08 -24.69 13.31
C TYR A 268 -1.20 -24.83 12.27
N ALA A 269 -1.15 -25.87 11.42
CA ALA A 269 -2.18 -26.09 10.41
C ALA A 269 -3.57 -26.33 11.07
N ARG A 270 -3.61 -27.11 12.14
CA ARG A 270 -4.83 -27.42 12.89
C ARG A 270 -5.43 -26.18 13.56
N TYR A 271 -4.61 -25.37 14.24
CA TYR A 271 -5.07 -24.18 14.97
C TYR A 271 -5.64 -23.09 14.05
N HIS A 272 -5.09 -22.95 12.85
CA HIS A 272 -5.55 -22.00 11.83
C HIS A 272 -6.57 -22.59 10.84
N GLU A 273 -7.08 -23.80 11.12
CA GLU A 273 -8.12 -24.48 10.34
C GLU A 273 -7.72 -24.75 8.87
N HIS A 274 -6.44 -25.01 8.62
CA HIS A 274 -5.89 -25.33 7.30
C HIS A 274 -5.91 -26.85 7.05
N SER A 275 -7.09 -27.44 6.92
CA SER A 275 -7.29 -28.89 6.83
C SER A 275 -6.54 -29.56 5.67
N GLU A 276 -6.38 -28.89 4.53
CA GLU A 276 -5.61 -29.42 3.40
C GLU A 276 -4.13 -29.59 3.76
N CYS A 277 -3.55 -28.59 4.45
CA CYS A 277 -2.18 -28.66 4.95
C CYS A 277 -2.04 -29.73 6.03
N GLU A 278 -2.97 -29.80 6.99
CA GLU A 278 -2.97 -30.81 8.06
C GLU A 278 -2.99 -32.24 7.50
N ASN A 279 -3.96 -32.54 6.64
CA ASN A 279 -4.11 -33.87 6.04
C ASN A 279 -2.86 -34.29 5.25
N TYR A 280 -2.27 -33.35 4.52
CA TYR A 280 -1.05 -33.61 3.76
C TYR A 280 0.17 -33.85 4.65
N LEU A 281 0.31 -33.09 5.74
CA LEU A 281 1.39 -33.30 6.72
C LEU A 281 1.27 -34.68 7.39
N LEU A 282 0.04 -35.09 7.74
CA LEU A 282 -0.25 -36.43 8.27
C LEU A 282 0.10 -37.53 7.26
N GLU A 283 -0.26 -37.35 5.98
CA GLU A 283 0.09 -38.29 4.90
C GLU A 283 1.60 -38.46 4.75
N LYS A 284 2.37 -37.36 4.90
CA LYS A 284 3.84 -37.39 4.83
C LYS A 284 4.50 -37.89 6.12
N GLY A 285 3.73 -38.23 7.15
CA GLY A 285 4.22 -38.82 8.39
C GLY A 285 4.76 -37.82 9.42
N TYR A 286 4.32 -36.55 9.39
CA TYR A 286 4.61 -35.63 10.49
C TYR A 286 4.00 -36.13 11.80
N PRO A 287 4.70 -35.96 12.95
CA PRO A 287 4.21 -36.42 14.23
C PRO A 287 3.01 -35.59 14.71
N GLU A 288 1.97 -36.26 15.19
CA GLU A 288 0.82 -35.58 15.79
C GLU A 288 1.13 -35.03 17.19
N PRO A 289 0.63 -33.83 17.53
CA PRO A 289 0.70 -33.33 18.91
C PRO A 289 -0.16 -34.18 19.84
N THR A 290 0.31 -34.38 21.07
CA THR A 290 -0.57 -34.86 22.15
C THR A 290 -1.63 -33.81 22.49
N ASP A 291 -2.74 -34.21 23.11
CA ASP A 291 -3.78 -33.26 23.55
C ASP A 291 -3.23 -32.20 24.51
N GLU A 292 -2.30 -32.58 25.39
CA GLU A 292 -1.63 -31.65 26.32
C GLU A 292 -0.70 -30.67 25.59
N ASP A 293 0.10 -31.17 24.63
CA ASP A 293 1.00 -30.33 23.82
C ASP A 293 0.20 -29.33 22.97
N TYR A 294 -0.88 -29.80 22.35
CA TYR A 294 -1.76 -28.95 21.56
C TYR A 294 -2.49 -27.92 22.41
N ALA A 295 -2.97 -28.29 23.60
CA ALA A 295 -3.61 -27.34 24.52
C ALA A 295 -2.63 -26.23 24.96
N ARG A 296 -1.38 -26.59 25.27
CA ARG A 296 -0.32 -25.62 25.60
C ARG A 296 0.01 -24.73 24.41
N PHE A 297 0.14 -25.31 23.22
CA PHE A 297 0.37 -24.57 21.98
C PHE A 297 -0.76 -23.58 21.70
N ALA A 298 -2.02 -24.03 21.72
CA ALA A 298 -3.19 -23.20 21.47
C ALA A 298 -3.31 -22.05 22.47
N LYS A 299 -2.90 -22.26 23.73
CA LYS A 299 -2.80 -21.18 24.73
C LYS A 299 -1.76 -20.14 24.32
N SER A 300 -0.56 -20.56 23.91
CA SER A 300 0.52 -19.65 23.48
C SER A 300 0.18 -18.78 22.27
N GLN A 301 -0.76 -19.22 21.41
CA GLN A 301 -1.20 -18.45 20.25
C GLN A 301 -2.27 -17.40 20.55
N ARG A 302 -2.80 -17.37 21.78
CA ARG A 302 -3.85 -16.42 22.22
C ARG A 302 -3.32 -15.29 23.10
N GLU A 303 -2.10 -15.43 23.60
CA GLU A 303 -1.38 -14.43 24.42
C GLU A 303 -0.57 -13.48 23.54
#